data_AF-A0A933B1K0-F1
#
_entry.id   AF-A0A933B1K0-F1
#
_cell.length_a   1.000
_cell.length_b   1.000
_cell.length_c   1.000
_cell.angle_alpha   90.00
_cell.angle_beta   90.00
_cell.angle_gamma   90.00
#
_symmetry.space_group_name_H-M   'P 1'
#
loop_
_entity.id
_entity.type
_entity.pdbx_description
1 polymer ?
#
loop_
_entity_poly.entity_id
_entity_poly.type
_entity_poly.pdbx_seq_one_letter_code
_entity_poly.pdbx_strand_id
1 'polypeptide(L)'
;MSHTAAKIAISLPGDIFKEIEHIRHQLGLARSQAIVEAIRFWIQKRQEQSLEQSYVRGYLSKPEKRSEVEPFFLAGLSAFTKEEW
;
A
#
# COMPACT_ATOMS: atom_id res chain seq x y z
N MET A 1 -19.84 -7.97 -13.21
CA MET A 1 -20.15 -8.82 -12.04
C MET A 1 -20.87 -7.97 -11.01
N SER A 2 -21.98 -8.45 -10.46
CA SER A 2 -22.71 -7.73 -9.40
C SER A 2 -21.76 -7.51 -8.21
N HIS A 3 -21.35 -6.26 -7.96
CA HIS A 3 -20.63 -5.88 -6.76
C HIS A 3 -21.63 -5.86 -5.59
N THR A 4 -21.94 -7.02 -5.05
CA THR A 4 -22.82 -7.13 -3.89
C THR A 4 -22.06 -6.65 -2.66
N ALA A 5 -22.42 -5.48 -2.14
CA ALA A 5 -21.87 -4.98 -0.89
C ALA A 5 -22.40 -5.81 0.29
N ALA A 6 -21.49 -6.39 1.09
CA ALA A 6 -21.85 -7.08 2.33
C ALA A 6 -21.97 -6.07 3.48
N LYS A 7 -23.07 -6.13 4.24
CA LYS A 7 -23.26 -5.31 5.44
C LYS A 7 -22.81 -6.10 6.66
N ILE A 8 -21.98 -5.48 7.49
CA ILE A 8 -21.51 -6.05 8.75
C ILE A 8 -21.84 -5.08 9.89
N ALA A 9 -22.18 -5.64 11.05
CA ALA A 9 -22.25 -4.89 12.30
C ALA A 9 -20.98 -5.19 13.10
N ILE A 10 -20.28 -4.15 13.54
CA ILE A 10 -19.04 -4.26 14.31
C ILE A 10 -19.15 -3.42 15.58
N SER A 11 -18.52 -3.87 16.65
CA SER A 11 -18.30 -3.05 17.84
C SER A 11 -16.93 -2.42 17.77
N LEU A 12 -16.85 -1.11 17.97
CA LEU A 12 -15.59 -0.36 17.98
C LEU A 12 -15.30 0.13 19.40
N PRO A 13 -14.02 0.12 19.84
CA PRO A 13 -13.59 0.85 21.02
C PRO A 13 -14.03 2.33 20.94
N GLY A 14 -14.48 2.89 22.06
CA GLY A 14 -15.10 4.22 22.07
C GLY A 14 -14.14 5.36 21.72
N ASP A 15 -12.86 5.20 22.02
CA ASP A 15 -11.75 6.07 21.60
C ASP A 15 -11.57 6.05 20.08
N ILE A 16 -11.44 4.86 19.49
CA ILE A 16 -11.31 4.69 18.04
C ILE A 16 -12.53 5.24 17.30
N PHE A 17 -13.73 4.99 17.83
CA PHE A 17 -14.96 5.55 17.27
C PHE A 17 -14.97 7.08 17.29
N LYS A 18 -14.55 7.70 18.39
CA LYS A 18 -14.47 9.18 18.48
C LYS A 18 -13.48 9.75 17.48
N GLU A 19 -12.32 9.12 17.32
CA GLU A 19 -11.29 9.58 16.41
C GLU A 19 -11.73 9.49 14.94
N ILE A 20 -12.36 8.37 14.53
CA ILE A 20 -12.88 8.24 13.17
C ILE A 20 -14.05 9.18 12.89
N GLU A 21 -14.90 9.45 13.88
CA GLU A 21 -15.97 10.45 13.76
C GLU A 21 -15.37 11.86 13.56
N HIS A 22 -14.32 12.21 14.30
CA HIS A 22 -13.63 13.50 14.15
C HIS A 22 -13.04 13.66 12.75
N ILE A 23 -12.27 12.67 12.29
CA ILE A 23 -11.61 12.68 10.97
C ILE A 23 -12.65 12.77 9.85
N ARG A 24 -13.70 11.93 9.88
CA ARG A 24 -14.72 11.98 8.82
C ARG A 24 -15.45 13.31 8.77
N HIS A 25 -15.64 13.98 9.91
CA HIS A 25 -16.30 15.28 9.95
C HIS A 25 -15.42 16.36 9.33
N GLN A 26 -14.12 16.35 9.62
CA GLN A 26 -13.15 17.26 9.00
C GLN A 26 -13.09 17.07 7.47
N LEU A 27 -13.22 15.82 7.01
CA LEU A 27 -13.17 15.45 5.60
C LEU A 27 -14.52 15.50 4.87
N GLY A 28 -15.62 15.80 5.58
CA GLY A 28 -16.97 15.80 5.00
C GLY A 28 -17.47 14.43 4.52
N LEU A 29 -16.95 13.34 5.11
CA LEU A 29 -17.25 11.96 4.72
C LEU A 29 -18.42 11.36 5.50
N ALA A 30 -19.18 10.49 4.83
CA ALA A 30 -20.11 9.59 5.49
C ALA A 30 -19.36 8.53 6.32
N ARG A 31 -20.00 8.01 7.37
CA ARG A 31 -19.41 6.94 8.22
C ARG A 31 -18.93 5.74 7.43
N SER A 32 -19.77 5.23 6.52
CA SER A 32 -19.43 4.08 5.69
C SER A 32 -18.23 4.36 4.78
N GLN A 33 -18.11 5.58 4.23
CA GLN A 33 -16.97 5.97 3.40
C GLN A 33 -15.68 5.99 4.21
N ALA A 34 -15.68 6.64 5.38
CA ALA A 34 -14.51 6.69 6.25
C ALA A 34 -14.03 5.29 6.67
N ILE A 35 -14.96 4.40 7.01
CA ILE A 35 -14.64 3.01 7.36
C ILE A 35 -14.09 2.24 6.15
N VAL A 36 -14.69 2.40 4.96
CA VAL A 36 -14.21 1.74 3.75
C VAL A 36 -12.81 2.21 3.38
N GLU A 37 -12.52 3.51 3.47
CA GLU A 37 -11.19 4.06 3.23
C GLU A 37 -10.16 3.53 4.22
N ALA A 38 -10.49 3.53 5.52
CA ALA A 38 -9.63 2.96 6.55
C ALA A 38 -9.30 1.48 6.30
N ILE A 39 -10.30 0.67 5.91
CA ILE A 39 -10.12 -0.75 5.58
C ILE A 39 -9.23 -0.91 4.34
N ARG A 40 -9.47 -0.13 3.28
CA ARG A 40 -8.65 -0.17 2.06
C ARG A 40 -7.19 0.15 2.36
N PHE A 41 -6.96 1.22 3.12
CA PHE A 41 -5.63 1.63 3.55
C PHE A 41 -4.94 0.52 4.35
N TRP A 42 -5.65 -0.08 5.31
CA TRP A 42 -5.10 -1.16 6.12
C TRP A 42 -4.72 -2.40 5.27
N ILE A 43 -5.59 -2.81 4.35
CA ILE A 43 -5.32 -3.94 3.43
C ILE A 43 -4.09 -3.65 2.57
N GLN A 44 -4.02 -2.45 1.98
CA GLN A 44 -2.89 -2.05 1.15
C GLN A 44 -1.58 -2.07 1.97
N LYS A 45 -1.59 -1.50 3.18
CA LYS A 45 -0.41 -1.49 4.05
C LYS A 45 0.06 -2.89 4.44
N ARG A 46 -0.86 -3.83 4.66
CA ARG A 46 -0.53 -5.24 4.91
C ARG A 46 0.12 -5.90 3.69
N GLN A 47 -0.35 -5.59 2.49
CA GLN A 47 0.22 -6.11 1.24
C GLN A 47 1.63 -5.55 1.01
N GLU A 48 1.81 -4.25 1.15
CA GLU A 48 3.12 -3.58 1.08
C GLU A 48 4.12 -4.20 2.06
N GLN A 49 3.73 -4.34 3.33
CA GLN A 49 4.57 -4.95 4.36
C GLN A 49 4.96 -6.40 4.02
N SER A 50 4.03 -7.18 3.45
CA SER A 50 4.31 -8.56 3.02
C SER A 50 5.32 -8.60 1.87
N LEU A 51 5.20 -7.69 0.90
CA LEU A 51 6.13 -7.56 -0.22
C LEU A 51 7.52 -7.16 0.25
N GLU A 52 7.62 -6.18 1.15
CA GLU A 52 8.89 -5.77 1.75
C GLU A 52 9.57 -6.93 2.48
N GLN A 53 8.82 -7.67 3.31
CA GLN A 53 9.35 -8.84 4.02
C GLN A 53 9.82 -9.93 3.06
N SER A 54 9.06 -10.16 1.98
CA SER A 54 9.43 -11.12 0.94
C SER A 54 10.71 -10.71 0.23
N TYR A 55 10.82 -9.43 -0.14
CA TYR A 55 12.02 -8.86 -0.77
C TYR A 55 13.25 -9.02 0.13
N VAL A 56 13.17 -8.58 1.39
CA VAL A 56 14.27 -8.66 2.35
C VAL A 56 14.69 -10.12 2.56
N ARG A 57 13.73 -11.03 2.74
CA ARG A 57 14.03 -12.46 2.90
C ARG A 57 14.70 -13.04 1.65
N GLY A 58 14.19 -12.69 0.47
CA GLY A 58 14.77 -13.08 -0.81
C GLY A 58 16.23 -12.62 -0.92
N TYR A 59 16.48 -11.34 -0.68
CA TYR A 59 17.81 -10.74 -0.77
C TYR A 59 18.80 -11.35 0.25
N LEU A 60 18.38 -11.54 1.50
CA LEU A 60 19.23 -12.16 2.52
C LEU A 60 19.54 -13.63 2.19
N SER A 61 18.60 -14.37 1.62
CA SER A 61 18.80 -15.78 1.25
C SER A 61 19.66 -15.96 0.00
N LYS A 62 19.51 -15.08 -0.99
CA LYS A 62 20.29 -15.08 -2.22
C LYS A 62 20.59 -13.63 -2.61
N PRO A 63 21.69 -13.06 -2.08
CA PRO A 63 22.08 -11.71 -2.44
C PRO A 63 22.43 -11.66 -3.91
N GLU A 64 22.01 -10.58 -4.56
CA GLU A 64 22.28 -10.36 -5.97
C GLU A 64 23.80 -10.22 -6.18
N LYS A 65 24.31 -10.87 -7.22
CA LYS A 65 25.72 -10.73 -7.61
C LYS A 65 25.85 -9.55 -8.56
N ARG A 66 27.01 -8.88 -8.50
CA ARG A 66 27.32 -7.78 -9.43
C ARG A 66 27.10 -8.16 -10.90
N SER A 67 27.49 -9.36 -11.30
CA SER A 67 27.27 -9.89 -12.65
C SER A 67 25.80 -10.02 -13.06
N GLU A 68 24.90 -10.17 -12.09
CA GLU A 68 23.45 -10.25 -12.31
C GLU A 68 22.82 -8.86 -12.42
N VAL A 69 23.31 -7.88 -11.65
CA VAL A 69 22.72 -6.52 -11.56
C VAL A 69 23.29 -5.55 -12.62
N GLU A 70 24.57 -5.66 -12.94
CA GLU A 70 25.28 -4.73 -13.85
C GLU A 70 24.64 -4.61 -15.24
N PRO A 71 24.15 -5.70 -15.88
CA PRO A 71 23.41 -5.58 -17.15
C PRO A 71 22.11 -4.77 -17.03
N PHE A 72 21.33 -4.96 -15.96
CA PHE A 72 20.09 -4.21 -15.75
C PHE A 72 20.36 -2.74 -15.45
N PHE A 73 21.41 -2.45 -14.68
CA PHE A 73 21.84 -1.09 -14.41
C PHE A 73 22.23 -0.35 -15.70
N LEU A 74 23.07 -0.98 -16.54
CA LEU A 74 23.48 -0.40 -17.83
C LEU A 74 22.29 -0.22 -18.80
N ALA A 75 21.37 -1.19 -18.84
CA ALA A 75 20.14 -1.07 -19.63
C ALA A 75 19.27 0.10 -19.14
N GLY A 76 19.15 0.28 -17.82
CA GLY A 76 18.45 1.42 -17.22
C GLY A 76 19.06 2.76 -17.61
N LEU A 77 20.39 2.89 -17.55
CA LEU A 77 21.10 4.09 -18.02
C LEU A 77 20.83 4.41 -19.49
N SER A 78 20.76 3.38 -20.35
CA SER A 78 20.48 3.57 -21.77
C SER A 78 19.03 3.98 -22.08
N ALA A 79 18.09 3.74 -21.15
CA ALA A 79 16.69 4.13 -21.30
C ALA A 79 16.45 5.62 -20.97
N PHE A 80 17.38 6.27 -20.26
CA PHE A 80 17.36 7.72 -20.10
C PHE A 80 17.91 8.36 -21.38
N THR A 81 17.05 9.01 -22.16
CA THR A 81 17.48 9.88 -23.25
C THR A 81 18.27 11.06 -22.68
N LYS A 82 19.38 11.45 -23.33
CA LYS A 82 19.93 12.79 -23.13
C LYS A 82 18.85 13.77 -23.58
N GLU A 83 18.16 14.41 -22.64
CA GLU A 83 17.32 15.55 -22.97
C GLU A 83 18.23 16.62 -23.61
N GLU A 84 18.00 16.91 -24.88
CA GLU A 84 18.44 18.18 -25.46
C GLU A 84 17.44 19.23 -24.96
N TRP A 85 17.92 20.05 -24.02
CA TRP A 85 17.23 21.28 -23.60
C TRP A 85 17.27 22.32 -24.72
#